data_AF-A0A964GA87-F1
#
_entry.id   AF-A0A964GA87-F1
#
_cell.length_a   1.000
_cell.length_b   1.000
_cell.length_c   1.000
_cell.angle_alpha   90.00
_cell.angle_beta   90.00
_cell.angle_gamma   90.00
#
_symmetry.space_group_name_H-M   'P 1'
#
loop_
_entity.id
_entity.type
_entity.pdbx_description
1 polymer ?
#
loop_
_entity_poly.entity_id
_entity_poly.type
_entity_poly.pdbx_seq_one_letter_code
_entity_poly.pdbx_strand_id
1 'polypeptide(L)'
;MTEGLELLPGKIVFDTLFIDWRIMVATAIISIILFLVGMYVHLEKWGRGMPEGATKPIGAFGAILLILKKMFEKGVGHALEVLIFDVAFQRRTYRRRKLEWFMHILIFWGWIGLLILTIVAAAAEFAGPFLLDQDYHYFVEVWKSLEPLNNLFGYMLVLGIIIAIARRLSGKTSDVQARNADIDWILVIGLLIVVVTGFYAQYLRADVYNVSREVISLYPAGFFDNITVGFHEIFTLLFCVAYLPFSKYFHMITAPLTIMVNQGGE
;
A
#
# COMPACT_ATOMS: atom_id res chain seq x y z
N MET A 1 -28.83 -12.16 -6.10
CA MET A 1 -27.66 -11.56 -5.42
C MET A 1 -28.18 -10.32 -4.69
N THR A 2 -27.80 -10.11 -3.43
CA THR A 2 -28.11 -8.85 -2.73
C THR A 2 -27.34 -7.72 -3.42
N GLU A 3 -27.89 -6.52 -3.56
CA GLU A 3 -27.20 -5.38 -4.22
C GLU A 3 -26.04 -4.79 -3.39
N GLY A 4 -25.78 -5.38 -2.23
CA GLY A 4 -24.77 -4.97 -1.26
C GLY A 4 -24.93 -5.68 0.09
N LEU A 5 -24.22 -5.18 1.09
CA LEU A 5 -24.28 -5.61 2.49
C LEU A 5 -24.91 -4.51 3.34
N GLU A 6 -26.07 -4.80 3.93
CA GLU A 6 -26.66 -3.93 4.96
C GLU A 6 -25.92 -4.12 6.29
N LEU A 7 -25.29 -3.06 6.78
CA LEU A 7 -24.54 -3.09 8.06
C LEU A 7 -25.32 -2.46 9.21
N LEU A 8 -26.19 -1.50 8.92
CA LEU A 8 -27.15 -0.88 9.85
C LEU A 8 -28.49 -0.68 9.13
N PRO A 9 -29.62 -0.53 9.85
CA PRO A 9 -30.92 -0.31 9.23
C PRO A 9 -30.89 0.83 8.21
N GLY A 10 -31.12 0.51 6.94
CA GLY A 10 -31.13 1.49 5.83
C GLY A 10 -29.75 1.98 5.37
N LYS A 11 -28.65 1.39 5.87
CA LYS A 11 -27.27 1.72 5.49
C LYS A 11 -26.62 0.52 4.79
N ILE A 12 -26.63 0.60 3.47
CA ILE A 12 -26.16 -0.46 2.57
C ILE A 12 -24.81 -0.03 1.98
N VAL A 13 -23.81 -0.92 2.07
CA VAL A 13 -22.60 -0.82 1.25
C VAL A 13 -22.83 -1.63 0.00
N PHE A 14 -22.76 -0.97 -1.15
CA PHE A 14 -23.14 -1.55 -2.44
C PHE A 14 -22.00 -2.35 -3.06
N ASP A 15 -22.34 -3.43 -3.77
CA ASP A 15 -21.37 -4.27 -4.47
C ASP A 15 -20.91 -3.59 -5.80
N THR A 16 -20.09 -2.54 -5.70
CA THR A 16 -19.73 -1.64 -6.82
C THR A 16 -18.34 -1.92 -7.44
N LEU A 17 -17.59 -2.87 -6.86
CA LEU A 17 -16.19 -3.19 -7.18
C LEU A 17 -15.99 -4.49 -7.98
N PHE A 18 -17.07 -5.10 -8.46
CA PHE A 18 -17.08 -6.36 -9.24
C PHE A 18 -16.78 -7.60 -8.38
N ILE A 19 -16.93 -7.47 -7.06
CA ILE A 19 -16.67 -8.52 -6.08
C ILE A 19 -17.75 -8.45 -5.02
N ASP A 20 -18.15 -9.62 -4.53
CA ASP A 20 -18.94 -9.76 -3.31
C ASP A 20 -18.24 -9.06 -2.15
N TRP A 21 -18.89 -8.03 -1.62
CA TRP A 21 -18.37 -7.25 -0.50
C TRP A 21 -18.05 -8.10 0.73
N ARG A 22 -18.74 -9.23 0.92
CA ARG A 22 -18.45 -10.18 2.01
C ARG A 22 -17.05 -10.76 1.86
N ILE A 23 -16.65 -11.11 0.64
CA ILE A 23 -15.31 -11.63 0.33
C ILE A 23 -14.27 -10.52 0.52
N MET A 24 -14.55 -9.31 0.02
CA MET A 24 -13.65 -8.16 0.16
C MET A 24 -13.42 -7.79 1.63
N VAL A 25 -14.50 -7.64 2.40
CA VAL A 25 -14.42 -7.30 3.83
C VAL A 25 -13.73 -8.40 4.61
N ALA A 26 -14.08 -9.67 4.38
CA ALA A 26 -13.41 -10.77 5.06
C ALA A 26 -11.90 -10.78 4.77
N THR A 27 -11.52 -10.62 3.51
CA THR A 27 -10.10 -10.55 3.11
C THR A 27 -9.40 -9.34 3.71
N ALA A 28 -10.02 -8.17 3.67
CA ALA A 28 -9.47 -6.94 4.25
C ALA A 28 -9.27 -7.07 5.77
N ILE A 29 -10.27 -7.60 6.48
CA ILE A 29 -10.17 -7.85 7.94
C ILE A 29 -9.03 -8.81 8.24
N ILE A 30 -8.95 -9.94 7.53
CA ILE A 30 -7.86 -10.91 7.70
C ILE A 30 -6.50 -10.24 7.45
N SER A 31 -6.38 -9.50 6.34
CA SER A 31 -5.14 -8.81 5.99
C SER A 31 -4.72 -7.77 7.03
N ILE A 32 -5.67 -6.98 7.55
CA ILE A 32 -5.42 -5.97 8.58
C ILE A 32 -5.02 -6.64 9.90
N ILE A 33 -5.69 -7.72 10.31
CA ILE A 33 -5.33 -8.46 11.53
C ILE A 33 -3.91 -9.01 11.42
N LEU A 34 -3.57 -9.66 10.29
CA LEU A 34 -2.22 -10.19 10.06
C LEU A 34 -1.18 -9.07 10.03
N PHE A 35 -1.49 -7.94 9.39
CA PHE A 35 -0.64 -6.76 9.40
C PHE A 35 -0.37 -6.26 10.82
N LEU A 36 -1.42 -6.05 11.62
CA LEU A 36 -1.33 -5.56 13.00
C LEU A 36 -0.56 -6.53 13.91
N VAL A 37 -0.79 -7.84 13.77
CA VAL A 37 -0.03 -8.87 14.50
C VAL A 37 1.45 -8.80 14.12
N GLY A 38 1.77 -8.69 12.82
CA GLY A 38 3.15 -8.56 12.36
C GLY A 38 3.83 -7.29 12.90
N MET A 39 3.12 -6.16 12.88
CA MET A 39 3.58 -4.91 13.48
C MET A 39 3.85 -5.06 14.98
N TYR A 40 2.92 -5.67 15.73
CA TYR A 40 3.09 -5.93 17.15
C TYR A 40 4.33 -6.79 17.44
N VAL A 41 4.54 -7.86 16.67
CA VAL A 41 5.72 -8.73 16.81
C VAL A 41 7.02 -7.96 16.61
N HIS A 42 7.09 -7.04 15.64
CA HIS A 42 8.29 -6.21 15.43
C HIS A 42 8.50 -5.22 16.57
N LEU A 43 7.45 -4.54 17.01
CA LEU A 43 7.54 -3.61 18.13
C LEU A 43 7.97 -4.31 19.42
N GLU A 44 7.43 -5.51 19.68
CA GLU A 44 7.82 -6.35 20.79
C GLU A 44 9.29 -6.78 20.69
N LYS A 45 9.75 -7.18 19.49
CA LYS A 45 11.17 -7.49 19.26
C LYS A 45 12.08 -6.29 19.52
N TRP A 46 11.70 -5.09 19.05
CA TRP A 46 12.46 -3.86 19.30
C TRP A 46 12.45 -3.47 20.78
N GLY A 47 11.32 -3.62 21.44
CA GLY A 47 11.14 -3.31 22.87
C GLY A 47 11.82 -4.28 23.82
N ARG A 48 12.25 -5.46 23.33
CA ARG A 48 13.14 -6.39 24.06
C ARG A 48 14.57 -5.88 24.16
N GLY A 49 14.98 -4.96 23.28
CA GLY A 49 16.23 -4.23 23.44
C GLY A 49 16.21 -3.42 24.74
N MET A 50 17.35 -3.32 25.43
CA MET A 50 17.50 -2.47 26.60
C MET A 50 18.11 -1.12 26.17
N PRO A 51 17.35 -0.01 26.23
CA PRO A 51 17.92 1.32 26.01
C PRO A 51 18.99 1.64 27.05
N GLU A 52 19.91 2.54 26.71
CA GLU A 52 20.92 3.03 27.66
C GLU A 52 20.25 3.58 28.93
N GLY A 53 20.71 3.10 30.09
CA GLY A 53 20.15 3.46 31.40
C GLY A 53 18.88 2.72 31.81
N ALA A 54 18.33 1.81 30.98
CA ALA A 54 17.19 0.99 31.35
C ALA A 54 17.61 -0.25 32.16
N THR A 55 16.83 -0.58 33.19
CA THR A 55 17.05 -1.78 34.03
C THR A 55 16.22 -2.98 33.58
N LYS A 56 15.26 -2.77 32.68
CA LYS A 56 14.41 -3.83 32.10
C LYS A 56 13.98 -3.48 30.68
N PRO A 57 13.62 -4.48 29.86
CA PRO A 57 13.01 -4.26 28.55
C PRO A 57 11.72 -3.43 28.65
N ILE A 58 11.46 -2.63 27.62
CA ILE A 58 10.35 -1.68 27.58
C ILE A 58 9.10 -2.24 26.86
N GLY A 59 9.24 -3.38 26.18
CA GLY A 59 8.17 -4.05 25.44
C GLY A 59 7.65 -3.24 24.25
N ALA A 60 6.65 -3.78 23.55
CA ALA A 60 6.10 -3.15 22.34
C ALA A 60 5.65 -1.70 22.53
N PHE A 61 4.90 -1.42 23.60
CA PHE A 61 4.39 -0.08 23.88
C PHE A 61 5.50 0.92 24.19
N GLY A 62 6.50 0.51 24.99
CA GLY A 62 7.66 1.35 25.28
C GLY A 62 8.49 1.63 24.02
N ALA A 63 8.63 0.66 23.12
CA ALA A 63 9.32 0.85 21.84
C ALA A 63 8.63 1.92 20.98
N ILE A 64 7.30 1.88 20.86
CA ILE A 64 6.53 2.92 20.13
C ILE A 64 6.81 4.30 20.72
N LEU A 65 6.68 4.45 22.03
CA LEU A 65 6.88 5.74 22.70
C LEU A 65 8.32 6.26 22.53
N LEU A 66 9.31 5.37 22.59
CA LEU A 66 10.70 5.74 22.38
C LEU A 66 10.97 6.18 20.94
N ILE A 67 10.42 5.47 19.95
CA ILE A 67 10.51 5.84 18.53
C ILE A 67 9.92 7.23 18.34
N LEU A 68 8.67 7.45 18.79
CA LEU A 68 8.01 8.75 18.67
C LEU A 68 8.82 9.87 19.36
N LYS A 69 9.29 9.64 20.59
CA LYS A 69 10.12 10.60 21.31
C LYS A 69 11.38 10.96 20.52
N LYS A 70 12.08 9.98 19.94
CA LYS A 70 13.31 10.19 19.18
C LYS A 70 13.08 10.89 17.84
N MET A 71 12.01 10.57 17.13
CA MET A 71 11.63 11.23 15.88
C MET A 71 11.46 12.75 16.04
N PHE A 72 10.93 13.19 17.19
CA PHE A 72 10.66 14.61 17.46
C PHE A 72 11.66 15.28 18.42
N GLU A 73 12.78 14.64 18.75
CA GLU A 73 13.77 15.14 19.72
C GLU A 73 14.42 16.47 19.30
N LYS A 74 14.56 16.73 17.99
CA LYS A 74 15.00 18.03 17.43
C LYS A 74 13.86 18.99 17.08
N GLY A 75 12.63 18.67 17.45
CA GLY A 75 11.43 19.46 17.16
C GLY A 75 10.73 19.09 15.85
N VAL A 76 9.48 19.55 15.72
CA VAL A 76 8.57 19.18 14.61
C VAL A 76 9.07 19.68 13.25
N GLY A 77 9.65 20.89 13.19
CA GLY A 77 10.17 21.44 11.94
C GLY A 77 11.29 20.58 11.33
N HIS A 78 12.24 20.14 12.16
CA HIS A 78 13.31 19.23 11.72
C HIS A 78 12.77 17.86 11.31
N ALA A 79 11.84 17.30 12.09
CA ALA A 79 11.20 16.03 11.76
C ALA A 79 10.46 16.10 10.41
N LEU A 80 9.76 17.19 10.13
CA LEU A 80 9.10 17.43 8.84
C LEU A 80 10.09 17.57 7.69
N GLU A 81 11.22 18.28 7.90
CA GLU A 81 12.28 18.35 6.89
C GLU A 81 12.80 16.94 6.52
N VAL A 82 13.12 16.12 7.53
CA VAL A 82 13.62 14.76 7.33
C VAL A 82 12.55 13.89 6.63
N LEU A 83 11.29 13.99 7.06
CA LEU A 83 10.18 13.26 6.46
C LEU A 83 9.99 13.63 4.97
N ILE A 84 10.01 14.92 4.65
CA ILE A 84 9.80 15.37 3.28
C ILE A 84 11.02 15.02 2.43
N PHE A 85 12.21 15.49 2.81
CA PHE A 85 13.38 15.38 1.94
C PHE A 85 14.05 14.01 1.99
N ASP A 86 14.23 13.42 3.17
CA ASP A 86 14.97 12.16 3.29
C ASP A 86 14.09 10.93 3.14
N VAL A 87 12.81 10.98 3.52
CA VAL A 87 11.86 9.88 3.33
C VAL A 87 11.10 10.01 2.01
N ALA A 88 10.31 11.07 1.84
CA ALA A 88 9.38 11.18 0.71
C ALA A 88 10.10 11.42 -0.63
N PHE A 89 11.16 12.23 -0.63
CA PHE A 89 11.99 12.49 -1.81
C PHE A 89 13.31 11.71 -1.84
N GLN A 90 13.61 10.91 -0.81
CA GLN A 90 14.79 10.05 -0.76
C GLN A 90 16.11 10.78 -1.11
N ARG A 91 16.29 12.00 -0.56
CA ARG A 91 17.44 12.90 -0.81
C ARG A 91 18.80 12.21 -0.71
N ARG A 92 18.94 11.25 0.21
CA ARG A 92 20.17 10.46 0.37
C ARG A 92 20.48 9.60 -0.86
N THR A 93 19.49 8.85 -1.34
CA THR A 93 19.63 8.00 -2.53
C THR A 93 19.94 8.86 -3.75
N TYR A 94 19.28 10.02 -3.87
CA TYR A 94 19.53 10.98 -4.95
C TYR A 94 20.99 11.43 -5.01
N ARG A 95 21.58 11.78 -3.85
CA ARG A 95 22.97 12.22 -3.74
C ARG A 95 23.98 11.11 -4.05
N ARG A 96 23.66 9.85 -3.74
CA ARG A 96 24.58 8.72 -3.95
C ARG A 96 24.49 8.13 -5.36
N ARG A 97 23.28 7.77 -5.81
CA ARG A 97 23.06 7.03 -7.06
C ARG A 97 21.73 7.44 -7.72
N LYS A 98 21.81 8.42 -8.62
CA LYS A 98 20.64 9.05 -9.28
C LYS A 98 19.69 8.07 -9.98
N LEU A 99 20.21 7.03 -10.64
CA LEU A 99 19.38 6.04 -11.33
C LEU A 99 18.63 5.13 -10.35
N GLU A 100 19.26 4.77 -9.23
CA GLU A 100 18.60 4.01 -8.15
C GLU A 100 17.51 4.85 -7.49
N TRP A 101 17.80 6.13 -7.25
CA TRP A 101 16.81 7.08 -6.78
C TRP A 101 15.62 7.21 -7.73
N PHE A 102 15.86 7.38 -9.03
CA PHE A 102 14.79 7.53 -10.01
C PHE A 102 13.90 6.27 -10.07
N MET A 103 14.52 5.09 -10.02
CA MET A 103 13.77 3.84 -9.90
C MET A 103 12.95 3.78 -8.60
N HIS A 104 13.54 4.12 -7.45
CA HIS A 104 12.85 4.06 -6.17
C HIS A 104 11.75 5.10 -6.04
N ILE A 105 11.92 6.33 -6.54
CA ILE A 105 10.89 7.36 -6.44
C ILE A 105 9.65 6.99 -7.27
N LEU A 106 9.86 6.34 -8.42
CA LEU A 106 8.79 5.78 -9.25
C LEU A 106 8.04 4.65 -8.55
N ILE A 107 8.77 3.68 -7.97
CA ILE A 107 8.14 2.57 -7.23
C ILE A 107 7.45 3.08 -5.96
N PHE A 108 8.11 3.94 -5.20
CA PHE A 108 7.60 4.45 -3.92
C PHE A 108 6.32 5.24 -4.12
N TRP A 109 6.32 6.28 -4.97
CA TRP A 109 5.11 7.07 -5.21
C TRP A 109 4.09 6.35 -6.07
N GLY A 110 4.52 5.46 -6.97
CA GLY A 110 3.60 4.58 -7.68
C GLY A 110 2.82 3.71 -6.70
N TRP A 111 3.49 3.03 -5.77
CA TRP A 111 2.82 2.17 -4.79
C TRP A 111 2.06 2.95 -3.71
N ILE A 112 2.68 3.96 -3.08
CA ILE A 112 2.06 4.77 -2.02
C ILE A 112 0.87 5.56 -2.57
N GLY A 113 1.01 6.12 -3.78
CA GLY A 113 -0.07 6.83 -4.46
C GLY A 113 -1.26 5.92 -4.70
N LEU A 114 -1.05 4.73 -5.27
CA LEU A 114 -2.10 3.73 -5.47
C LEU A 114 -2.76 3.32 -4.13
N LEU A 115 -1.98 3.06 -3.08
CA LEU A 115 -2.51 2.73 -1.76
C LEU A 115 -3.43 3.84 -1.21
N ILE A 116 -2.98 5.10 -1.30
CA ILE A 116 -3.76 6.26 -0.84
C ILE A 116 -5.07 6.36 -1.62
N LEU A 117 -5.03 6.23 -2.95
CA LEU A 117 -6.23 6.30 -3.78
C LEU A 117 -7.21 5.16 -3.45
N THR A 118 -6.71 3.95 -3.20
CA THR A 118 -7.54 2.82 -2.77
C THR A 118 -8.19 3.07 -1.40
N ILE A 119 -7.45 3.65 -0.45
CA ILE A 119 -8.02 4.04 0.86
C ILE A 119 -9.09 5.12 0.71
N VAL A 120 -8.86 6.13 -0.15
CA VAL A 120 -9.85 7.18 -0.42
C VAL A 120 -11.10 6.60 -1.07
N ALA A 121 -10.95 5.71 -2.04
CA ALA A 121 -12.06 5.02 -2.68
C ALA A 121 -12.87 4.20 -1.66
N ALA A 122 -12.21 3.38 -0.85
CA ALA A 122 -12.86 2.61 0.20
C ALA A 122 -13.55 3.52 1.23
N ALA A 123 -12.90 4.62 1.63
CA ALA A 123 -13.50 5.59 2.55
C ALA A 123 -14.75 6.25 1.96
N ALA A 124 -14.76 6.57 0.66
CA ALA A 124 -15.92 7.13 -0.01
C ALA A 124 -17.11 6.16 -0.05
N GLU A 125 -16.83 4.88 -0.23
CA GLU A 125 -17.83 3.80 -0.23
C GLU A 125 -18.57 3.69 1.11
N PHE A 126 -17.90 3.95 2.24
CA PHE A 126 -18.55 4.08 3.55
C PHE A 126 -19.11 5.49 3.81
N ALA A 127 -18.41 6.55 3.40
CA ALA A 127 -18.85 7.91 3.68
C ALA A 127 -20.21 8.24 3.04
N GLY A 128 -20.48 7.73 1.83
CA GLY A 128 -21.75 7.90 1.13
C GLY A 128 -22.95 7.51 1.99
N PRO A 129 -23.14 6.21 2.30
CA PRO A 129 -24.28 5.76 3.09
C PRO A 129 -24.20 6.23 4.55
N PHE A 130 -23.05 6.16 5.23
CA PHE A 130 -22.99 6.35 6.69
C PHE A 130 -22.90 7.81 7.13
N LEU A 131 -22.31 8.69 6.34
CA LEU A 131 -22.05 10.09 6.75
C LEU A 131 -22.84 11.10 5.93
N LEU A 132 -23.09 10.82 4.65
CA LEU A 132 -23.64 11.78 3.70
C LEU A 132 -25.08 11.47 3.27
N ASP A 133 -25.61 10.32 3.68
CA ASP A 133 -26.93 9.80 3.29
C ASP A 133 -27.10 9.77 1.76
N GLN A 134 -26.01 9.45 1.05
CA GLN A 134 -25.96 9.28 -0.40
C GLN A 134 -25.99 7.80 -0.76
N ASP A 135 -26.50 7.50 -1.95
CA ASP A 135 -26.45 6.16 -2.53
C ASP A 135 -25.09 5.87 -3.18
N TYR A 136 -25.02 4.78 -3.96
CA TYR A 136 -23.79 4.35 -4.63
C TYR A 136 -23.20 5.40 -5.57
N HIS A 137 -23.98 6.35 -6.11
CA HIS A 137 -23.49 7.36 -7.05
C HIS A 137 -22.36 8.21 -6.48
N TYR A 138 -22.38 8.49 -5.17
CA TYR A 138 -21.30 9.24 -4.52
C TYR A 138 -19.95 8.54 -4.66
N PHE A 139 -19.90 7.22 -4.42
CA PHE A 139 -18.68 6.44 -4.63
C PHE A 139 -18.24 6.47 -6.09
N VAL A 140 -19.17 6.35 -7.04
CA VAL A 140 -18.86 6.38 -8.48
C VAL A 140 -18.20 7.69 -8.89
N GLU A 141 -18.72 8.81 -8.42
CA GLU A 141 -18.16 10.13 -8.71
C GLU A 141 -16.75 10.30 -8.15
N VAL A 142 -16.56 9.93 -6.88
CA VAL A 142 -15.22 9.95 -6.26
C VAL A 142 -14.28 9.07 -7.05
N TRP A 143 -14.65 7.82 -7.34
CA TRP A 143 -13.82 6.90 -8.11
C TRP A 143 -13.38 7.48 -9.47
N LYS A 144 -14.32 8.03 -10.24
CA LYS A 144 -14.03 8.68 -11.54
C LYS A 144 -13.04 9.83 -11.40
N SER A 145 -13.16 10.62 -10.33
CA SER A 145 -12.23 11.72 -10.07
C SER A 145 -10.80 11.26 -9.76
N LEU A 146 -10.64 10.04 -9.22
CA LEU A 146 -9.33 9.48 -8.87
C LEU A 146 -8.63 8.81 -10.07
N GLU A 147 -9.35 8.47 -11.13
CA GLU A 147 -8.83 7.73 -12.28
C GLU A 147 -7.57 8.34 -12.93
N PRO A 148 -7.46 9.67 -13.17
CA PRO A 148 -6.25 10.25 -13.75
C PRO A 148 -5.01 10.03 -12.86
N LEU A 149 -5.17 10.15 -11.55
CA LEU A 149 -4.09 9.91 -10.59
C LEU A 149 -3.76 8.42 -10.49
N ASN A 150 -4.79 7.56 -10.56
CA ASN A 150 -4.62 6.11 -10.57
C ASN A 150 -3.77 5.67 -11.77
N ASN A 151 -4.08 6.20 -12.97
CA ASN A 151 -3.29 5.94 -14.18
C ASN A 151 -1.86 6.47 -14.04
N LEU A 152 -1.67 7.68 -13.53
CA LEU A 152 -0.34 8.27 -13.29
C LEU A 152 0.52 7.38 -12.37
N PHE A 153 0.01 7.04 -11.18
CA PHE A 153 0.75 6.22 -10.23
C PHE A 153 0.94 4.78 -10.71
N GLY A 154 -0.04 4.23 -11.44
CA GLY A 154 0.08 2.95 -12.12
C GLY A 154 1.23 2.93 -13.12
N TYR A 155 1.34 3.93 -14.00
CA TYR A 155 2.45 4.04 -14.95
C TYR A 155 3.79 4.30 -14.27
N MET A 156 3.83 5.11 -13.21
CA MET A 156 5.03 5.29 -12.41
C MET A 156 5.52 3.96 -11.84
N LEU A 157 4.60 3.16 -11.27
CA LEU A 157 4.94 1.86 -10.71
C LEU A 157 5.44 0.88 -11.78
N VAL A 158 4.77 0.80 -12.95
CA VAL A 158 5.23 -0.01 -14.10
C VAL A 158 6.65 0.36 -14.49
N LEU A 159 6.90 1.65 -14.74
CA LEU A 159 8.20 2.12 -15.18
C LEU A 159 9.28 1.83 -14.14
N GLY A 160 8.98 2.05 -12.86
CA GLY A 160 9.87 1.72 -11.75
C GLY A 160 10.24 0.24 -11.71
N ILE A 161 9.25 -0.65 -11.87
CA ILE A 161 9.45 -2.12 -11.91
C ILE A 161 10.28 -2.52 -13.14
N ILE A 162 10.00 -1.97 -14.32
CA ILE A 162 10.78 -2.24 -15.54
C ILE A 162 12.25 -1.87 -15.33
N ILE A 163 12.53 -0.67 -14.78
CA ILE A 163 13.89 -0.25 -14.47
C ILE A 163 14.54 -1.18 -13.44
N ALA A 164 13.79 -1.61 -12.42
CA ALA A 164 14.28 -2.54 -11.40
C ALA A 164 14.66 -3.91 -12.00
N ILE A 165 13.82 -4.47 -12.86
CA ILE A 165 14.09 -5.73 -13.57
C ILE A 165 15.30 -5.55 -14.49
N ALA A 166 15.33 -4.51 -15.31
CA ALA A 166 16.42 -4.25 -16.26
C ALA A 166 17.77 -4.10 -15.55
N ARG A 167 17.82 -3.34 -14.44
CA ARG A 167 19.03 -3.18 -13.62
C ARG A 167 19.48 -4.49 -13.00
N ARG A 168 18.53 -5.32 -12.54
CA ARG A 168 18.81 -6.63 -11.93
C ARG A 168 19.36 -7.62 -12.95
N LEU A 169 18.80 -7.66 -14.16
CA LEU A 169 19.27 -8.53 -15.25
C LEU A 169 20.61 -8.07 -15.84
N SER A 170 20.92 -6.77 -15.79
CA SER A 170 22.15 -6.21 -16.38
C SER A 170 23.41 -6.37 -15.52
N GLY A 171 23.30 -6.91 -14.30
CA GLY A 171 24.38 -7.61 -13.59
C GLY A 171 25.72 -6.88 -13.37
N LYS A 172 25.81 -5.55 -13.48
CA LYS A 172 27.02 -4.78 -13.18
C LYS A 172 26.90 -4.06 -11.84
N THR A 173 26.88 -4.81 -10.73
CA THR A 173 27.09 -4.24 -9.40
C THR A 173 28.28 -4.93 -8.76
N SER A 174 29.39 -4.22 -8.65
CA SER A 174 30.63 -4.61 -7.96
C SER A 174 30.48 -4.72 -6.44
N ASP A 175 29.25 -4.77 -5.94
CA ASP A 175 28.90 -4.57 -4.54
C ASP A 175 28.40 -5.90 -3.95
N VAL A 176 29.22 -6.52 -3.10
CA VAL A 176 28.95 -7.84 -2.50
C VAL A 176 27.69 -7.81 -1.63
N GLN A 177 27.34 -6.65 -1.07
CA GLN A 177 26.11 -6.45 -0.30
C GLN A 177 24.85 -6.38 -1.17
N ALA A 178 24.95 -5.89 -2.41
CA ALA A 178 23.86 -5.99 -3.38
C ALA A 178 23.56 -7.48 -3.66
N ARG A 179 24.60 -8.28 -3.90
CA ARG A 179 24.50 -9.73 -4.23
C ARG A 179 23.73 -10.59 -3.22
N ASN A 180 23.72 -10.24 -1.93
CA ASN A 180 22.98 -10.97 -0.89
C ASN A 180 21.59 -10.39 -0.62
N ALA A 181 21.39 -9.08 -0.86
CA ALA A 181 20.05 -8.49 -0.94
C ALA A 181 19.30 -8.91 -2.21
N ASP A 182 20.04 -9.35 -3.25
CA ASP A 182 19.59 -9.64 -4.61
C ASP A 182 18.71 -10.89 -4.79
N ILE A 183 18.45 -11.65 -3.72
CA ILE A 183 17.49 -12.75 -3.74
C ILE A 183 16.17 -12.25 -3.14
N ASP A 184 15.53 -11.28 -3.78
CA ASP A 184 14.11 -11.06 -3.53
C ASP A 184 13.34 -10.69 -4.80
N TRP A 185 13.32 -11.66 -5.71
CA TRP A 185 12.41 -11.64 -6.84
C TRP A 185 10.94 -11.66 -6.40
N ILE A 186 10.61 -12.09 -5.18
CA ILE A 186 9.22 -12.20 -4.72
C ILE A 186 8.57 -10.82 -4.69
N LEU A 187 9.26 -9.78 -4.20
CA LEU A 187 8.71 -8.42 -4.19
C LEU A 187 8.49 -7.86 -5.59
N VAL A 188 9.49 -8.01 -6.46
CA VAL A 188 9.43 -7.48 -7.83
C VAL A 188 8.36 -8.21 -8.64
N ILE A 189 8.31 -9.54 -8.56
CA ILE A 189 7.32 -10.37 -9.26
C ILE A 189 5.93 -10.13 -8.67
N GLY A 190 5.78 -10.07 -7.35
CA GLY A 190 4.49 -9.82 -6.71
C GLY A 190 3.92 -8.45 -7.09
N LEU A 191 4.75 -7.39 -7.09
CA LEU A 191 4.35 -6.08 -7.59
C LEU A 191 4.02 -6.09 -9.09
N LEU A 192 4.76 -6.85 -9.90
CA LEU A 192 4.43 -7.02 -11.31
C LEU A 192 3.05 -7.69 -11.49
N ILE A 193 2.75 -8.72 -10.69
CA ILE A 193 1.44 -9.38 -10.69
C ILE A 193 0.34 -8.37 -10.32
N VAL A 194 0.53 -7.60 -9.23
CA VAL A 194 -0.42 -6.56 -8.79
C VAL A 194 -0.70 -5.60 -9.95
N VAL A 195 0.34 -5.08 -10.60
CA VAL A 195 0.19 -4.07 -11.64
C VAL A 195 -0.45 -4.63 -12.91
N VAL A 196 0.00 -5.79 -13.38
CA VAL A 196 -0.58 -6.43 -14.59
C VAL A 196 -2.05 -6.77 -14.36
N THR A 197 -2.38 -7.35 -13.21
CA THR A 197 -3.77 -7.69 -12.89
C THR A 197 -4.62 -6.45 -12.64
N GLY A 198 -4.05 -5.36 -12.13
CA GLY A 198 -4.75 -4.08 -11.93
C GLY A 198 -5.11 -3.40 -13.24
N PHE A 199 -4.15 -3.27 -14.16
CA PHE A 199 -4.41 -2.72 -15.51
C PHE A 199 -5.39 -3.60 -16.29
N TYR A 200 -5.26 -4.92 -16.19
CA TYR A 200 -6.21 -5.82 -16.83
C TYR A 200 -7.61 -5.71 -16.22
N ALA A 201 -7.71 -5.60 -14.88
CA ALA A 201 -8.99 -5.34 -14.22
C ALA A 201 -9.60 -4.04 -14.75
N GLN A 202 -8.83 -2.95 -14.85
CA GLN A 202 -9.30 -1.67 -15.41
C GLN A 202 -9.74 -1.78 -16.87
N TYR A 203 -8.96 -2.46 -17.73
CA TYR A 203 -9.31 -2.71 -19.13
C TYR A 203 -10.65 -3.45 -19.26
N LEU A 204 -10.89 -4.47 -18.43
CA LEU A 204 -12.19 -5.13 -18.38
C LEU A 204 -13.28 -4.09 -18.05
N ARG A 205 -13.13 -3.31 -16.98
CA ARG A 205 -14.15 -2.32 -16.57
C ARG A 205 -14.46 -1.29 -17.68
N ALA A 206 -13.42 -0.75 -18.30
CA ALA A 206 -13.53 0.37 -19.24
C ALA A 206 -13.92 -0.07 -20.66
N ASP A 207 -13.17 -0.98 -21.27
CA ASP A 207 -13.25 -1.21 -22.72
C ASP A 207 -14.13 -2.40 -23.10
N VAL A 208 -14.06 -3.48 -22.31
CA VAL A 208 -14.82 -4.71 -22.62
C VAL A 208 -16.28 -4.54 -22.24
N TYR A 209 -16.52 -4.01 -21.04
CA TYR A 209 -17.87 -3.97 -20.49
C TYR A 209 -18.48 -2.56 -20.51
N ASN A 210 -17.67 -1.50 -20.73
CA ASN A 210 -18.14 -0.10 -20.80
C ASN A 210 -19.04 0.30 -19.63
N VAL A 211 -18.74 -0.23 -18.44
CA VAL A 211 -19.62 -0.08 -17.29
C VAL A 211 -19.22 1.10 -16.43
N SER A 212 -20.18 1.95 -16.11
CA SER A 212 -20.13 2.75 -14.89
C SER A 212 -20.08 1.80 -13.69
N ARG A 213 -19.37 2.19 -12.61
CA ARG A 213 -19.32 1.39 -11.37
C ARG A 213 -20.66 1.41 -10.65
N GLU A 214 -21.61 0.65 -11.14
CA GLU A 214 -22.99 0.65 -10.64
C GLU A 214 -23.22 -0.52 -9.67
N VAL A 215 -24.46 -0.63 -9.16
CA VAL A 215 -24.89 -1.78 -8.36
C VAL A 215 -25.00 -3.03 -9.23
N ILE A 216 -24.93 -4.22 -8.60
CA ILE A 216 -24.91 -5.53 -9.28
C ILE A 216 -25.99 -5.67 -10.36
N SER A 217 -27.20 -5.22 -10.06
CA SER A 217 -28.37 -5.36 -10.92
C SER A 217 -28.26 -4.60 -12.25
N LEU A 218 -27.35 -3.64 -12.35
CA LEU A 218 -27.13 -2.83 -13.55
C LEU A 218 -26.00 -3.37 -14.45
N TYR A 219 -25.27 -4.39 -14.01
CA TYR A 219 -24.23 -5.02 -14.83
C TYR A 219 -24.78 -6.13 -15.75
N PRO A 220 -24.08 -6.41 -16.88
CA PRO A 220 -24.38 -7.57 -17.72
C PRO A 220 -24.34 -8.89 -16.95
N ALA A 221 -25.23 -9.83 -17.29
CA ALA A 221 -25.26 -11.16 -16.66
C ALA A 221 -23.91 -11.89 -16.82
N GLY A 222 -23.37 -12.44 -15.72
CA GLY A 222 -22.07 -13.14 -15.69
C GLY A 222 -20.84 -12.23 -15.53
N PHE A 223 -21.05 -10.93 -15.34
CA PHE A 223 -19.99 -9.97 -15.10
C PHE A 223 -19.48 -9.93 -13.65
N PHE A 224 -20.42 -10.07 -12.72
CA PHE A 224 -20.11 -10.34 -11.32
C PHE A 224 -19.49 -11.74 -11.21
N ASP A 225 -18.49 -11.92 -10.34
CA ASP A 225 -17.61 -13.11 -10.24
C ASP A 225 -16.50 -13.23 -11.30
N ASN A 226 -16.06 -12.11 -11.90
CA ASN A 226 -14.87 -12.15 -12.75
C ASN A 226 -13.63 -12.55 -11.92
N ILE A 227 -13.12 -13.76 -12.19
CA ILE A 227 -12.00 -14.35 -11.45
C ILE A 227 -10.76 -13.47 -11.43
N THR A 228 -10.53 -12.65 -12.47
CA THR A 228 -9.32 -11.84 -12.54
C THR A 228 -9.43 -10.59 -11.68
N VAL A 229 -10.60 -9.96 -11.65
CA VAL A 229 -10.86 -8.83 -10.76
C VAL A 229 -10.85 -9.30 -9.30
N GLY A 230 -11.53 -10.41 -9.00
CA GLY A 230 -11.48 -11.07 -7.70
C GLY A 230 -10.06 -11.40 -7.26
N PHE A 231 -9.27 -12.00 -8.16
CA PHE A 231 -7.87 -12.30 -7.90
C PHE A 231 -7.05 -11.03 -7.60
N HIS A 232 -7.17 -9.97 -8.40
CA HIS A 232 -6.40 -8.74 -8.22
C HIS A 232 -6.61 -8.17 -6.82
N GLU A 233 -7.87 -8.00 -6.40
CA GLU A 233 -8.20 -7.34 -5.13
C GLU A 233 -7.79 -8.21 -3.93
N ILE A 234 -8.07 -9.52 -3.97
CA ILE A 234 -7.67 -10.48 -2.91
C ILE A 234 -6.15 -10.58 -2.83
N PHE A 235 -5.47 -10.79 -3.96
CA PHE A 235 -4.02 -10.92 -4.01
C PHE A 235 -3.34 -9.64 -3.53
N THR A 236 -3.82 -8.47 -3.96
CA THR A 236 -3.24 -7.18 -3.53
C THR A 236 -3.40 -6.98 -2.03
N LEU A 237 -4.56 -7.27 -1.43
CA LEU A 237 -4.73 -7.19 0.02
C LEU A 237 -3.81 -8.16 0.77
N LEU A 238 -3.71 -9.41 0.34
CA LEU A 238 -2.87 -10.40 1.01
C LEU A 238 -1.37 -10.09 0.83
N PHE A 239 -0.95 -9.71 -0.36
CA PHE A 239 0.46 -9.46 -0.70
C PHE A 239 0.95 -8.10 -0.22
N CYS A 240 0.21 -7.02 -0.49
CA CYS A 240 0.63 -5.66 -0.16
C CYS A 240 0.34 -5.27 1.29
N VAL A 241 -0.59 -5.94 1.98
CA VAL A 241 -0.95 -5.62 3.38
C VAL A 241 -0.58 -6.75 4.32
N ALA A 242 -1.17 -7.95 4.15
CA ALA A 242 -0.99 -9.03 5.11
C ALA A 242 0.46 -9.55 5.18
N TYR A 243 1.11 -9.70 4.03
CA TYR A 243 2.47 -10.22 3.89
C TYR A 243 3.55 -9.17 4.18
N LEU A 244 3.20 -7.88 4.20
CA LEU A 244 4.14 -6.77 4.35
C LEU A 244 5.04 -6.91 5.60
N PRO A 245 4.54 -7.09 6.83
CA PRO A 245 5.40 -7.13 8.01
C PRO A 245 6.21 -8.43 8.12
N PHE A 246 5.88 -9.47 7.35
CA PHE A 246 6.55 -10.78 7.45
C PHE A 246 7.60 -11.01 6.36
N SER A 247 7.87 -10.01 5.54
CA SER A 247 8.75 -10.11 4.38
C SER A 247 9.81 -9.02 4.37
N LYS A 248 10.73 -9.07 3.41
CA LYS A 248 11.64 -7.95 3.19
C LYS A 248 10.89 -6.68 2.79
N TYR A 249 9.61 -6.75 2.42
CA TYR A 249 8.79 -5.57 2.11
C TYR A 249 8.69 -4.61 3.29
N PHE A 250 8.87 -5.11 4.51
CA PHE A 250 8.88 -4.33 5.74
C PHE A 250 9.92 -3.19 5.76
N HIS A 251 10.93 -3.23 4.88
CA HIS A 251 11.87 -2.11 4.67
C HIS A 251 11.16 -0.78 4.35
N MET A 252 9.97 -0.83 3.73
CA MET A 252 9.17 0.37 3.48
C MET A 252 8.75 1.09 4.77
N ILE A 253 8.65 0.36 5.88
CA ILE A 253 8.34 0.93 7.20
C ILE A 253 9.63 1.19 7.99
N THR A 254 10.56 0.24 8.03
CA THR A 254 11.73 0.35 8.90
C THR A 254 12.78 1.35 8.41
N ALA A 255 12.97 1.49 7.09
CA ALA A 255 13.91 2.46 6.55
C ALA A 255 13.51 3.91 6.91
N PRO A 256 12.27 4.38 6.65
CA PRO A 256 11.89 5.72 7.04
C PRO A 256 11.86 5.92 8.56
N LEU A 257 11.43 4.92 9.34
CA LEU A 257 11.49 5.01 10.80
C LEU A 257 12.92 5.20 11.31
N THR A 258 13.89 4.43 10.78
CA THR A 258 15.30 4.57 11.14
C THR A 258 15.84 5.95 10.79
N ILE A 259 15.55 6.44 9.58
CA ILE A 259 15.95 7.79 9.13
C ILE A 259 15.40 8.87 10.07
N MET A 260 14.13 8.74 10.48
CA MET A 260 13.47 9.68 11.36
C MET A 260 14.00 9.63 12.80
N VAL A 261 14.22 8.43 13.35
CA VAL A 261 14.80 8.24 14.69
C VAL A 261 16.23 8.77 14.76
N ASN A 262 17.01 8.60 13.69
CA ASN A 262 18.37 9.16 13.57
C ASN A 262 18.38 10.63 13.11
N GLN A 263 17.20 11.26 12.97
CA GLN A 263 17.05 12.69 12.65
C GLN A 263 17.78 13.12 11.37
N GLY A 264 17.80 12.27 10.35
CA GLY A 264 18.54 12.57 9.13
C GLY A 264 20.03 12.18 9.17
N GLY A 265 20.53 11.62 10.28
CA GLY A 265 21.87 11.00 10.39
C GLY A 265 21.97 9.58 9.79
N GLU A 266 23.21 9.12 9.60
CA GLU A 266 23.51 7.72 9.23
C GLU A 266 23.17 6.76 10.37
#